data_AF-A0A3C0SJZ9-F1
#
_entry.id   AF-A0A3C0SJZ9-F1
#
_cell.length_a   1.000
_cell.length_b   1.000
_cell.length_c   1.000
_cell.angle_alpha   90.00
_cell.angle_beta   90.00
_cell.angle_gamma   90.00
#
_symmetry.space_group_name_H-M   'P 1'
#
loop_
_entity.id
_entity.type
_entity.pdbx_description
1 polymer ?
#
loop_
_entity_poly.entity_id
_entity_poly.type
_entity_poly.pdbx_seq_one_letter_code
_entity_poly.pdbx_strand_id
1 'polypeptide(L)'
;ANIGDGLSMFEPVHGSAPDIAGTGTSNPVAAILSAALMLEHLGEEEAAKAVEGAVSDHLSRSPVELLPAELGGRASTELSGDLITGRIGQPEERRK
;
A
#
# COMPACT_ATOMS: atom_id res chain seq x y z
N ALA A 1 0.16 12.80 5.40
CA ALA A 1 0.93 12.91 6.66
C ALA A 1 0.66 14.27 7.29
N ASN A 2 0.39 14.30 8.58
CA ASN A 2 0.25 15.53 9.38
C ASN A 2 1.43 15.58 10.34
N ILE A 3 2.33 16.54 10.15
CA ILE A 3 3.57 16.66 10.92
C ILE A 3 3.43 17.82 11.90
N GLY A 4 3.65 17.55 13.19
CA GLY A 4 3.65 18.56 14.25
C GLY A 4 4.96 18.55 15.02
N ASP A 5 5.17 19.59 15.82
CA ASP A 5 6.41 19.76 16.62
C ASP A 5 6.57 18.69 17.72
N GLY A 6 5.51 17.95 18.05
CA GLY A 6 5.53 16.90 19.08
C GLY A 6 5.02 15.55 18.58
N LEU A 7 3.85 15.51 17.93
CA LEU A 7 3.26 14.28 17.39
C LEU A 7 3.04 14.42 15.89
N SER A 8 3.27 13.32 15.18
CA SER A 8 2.97 13.16 13.75
C SER A 8 1.92 12.07 13.55
N MET A 9 1.04 12.24 12.57
CA MET A 9 0.01 11.26 12.20
C MET A 9 0.10 10.93 10.71
N PHE A 10 0.03 9.64 10.39
CA PHE A 10 0.08 9.12 9.04
C PHE A 10 -1.20 8.35 8.76
N GLU A 11 -1.98 8.84 7.81
CA GLU A 11 -3.32 8.34 7.53
C GLU A 11 -3.60 8.35 6.02
N PRO A 12 -4.40 7.38 5.54
CA PRO A 12 -4.91 7.43 4.18
C PRO A 12 -5.82 8.64 3.99
N VAL A 13 -5.81 9.22 2.78
CA VAL A 13 -6.65 10.40 2.46
C VAL A 13 -8.14 10.04 2.31
N HIS A 14 -8.46 8.78 1.96
CA HIS A 14 -9.84 8.36 1.78
C HIS A 14 -10.61 8.30 3.10
N GLY A 15 -11.94 8.45 3.03
CA GLY A 15 -12.83 8.36 4.19
C GLY A 15 -13.08 6.92 4.67
N SER A 16 -14.12 6.76 5.51
CA SER A 16 -14.45 5.49 6.17
C SER A 16 -15.15 4.44 5.29
N ALA A 17 -15.63 4.82 4.10
CA ALA A 17 -16.32 3.95 3.14
C ALA A 17 -17.34 2.98 3.80
N PRO A 18 -18.37 3.52 4.48
CA PRO A 18 -19.27 2.72 5.33
C PRO A 18 -20.09 1.69 4.55
N ASP A 19 -20.33 1.93 3.27
CA ASP A 19 -21.03 1.06 2.33
C ASP A 19 -20.29 -0.25 2.04
N ILE A 20 -18.97 -0.27 2.19
CA ILE A 20 -18.11 -1.47 2.01
C ILE A 20 -17.42 -1.90 3.30
N ALA A 21 -17.80 -1.34 4.45
CA ALA A 21 -17.24 -1.73 5.73
C ALA A 21 -17.55 -3.21 6.02
N GLY A 22 -16.52 -4.01 6.35
CA GLY A 22 -16.65 -5.43 6.68
C GLY A 22 -16.82 -6.37 5.49
N THR A 23 -16.79 -5.88 4.24
CA THR A 23 -16.91 -6.73 3.04
C THR A 23 -15.57 -7.34 2.61
N GLY A 24 -14.44 -6.79 3.08
CA GLY A 24 -13.11 -7.17 2.63
C GLY A 24 -12.80 -6.72 1.19
N THR A 25 -13.50 -5.71 0.67
CA THR A 25 -13.29 -5.19 -0.70
C THR A 25 -12.63 -3.81 -0.74
N SER A 26 -12.25 -3.25 0.41
CA SER A 26 -11.55 -1.97 0.46
C SER A 26 -10.14 -2.09 -0.11
N ASN A 27 -9.70 -1.08 -0.86
CA ASN A 27 -8.33 -0.97 -1.36
C ASN A 27 -7.36 -0.54 -0.25
N PRO A 28 -6.41 -1.41 0.19
CA PRO A 28 -5.53 -1.10 1.32
C PRO A 28 -4.33 -0.22 0.96
N VAL A 29 -4.10 0.10 -0.32
CA VAL A 29 -2.86 0.72 -0.81
C VAL A 29 -2.55 2.05 -0.10
N ALA A 30 -3.55 2.93 0.06
CA ALA A 30 -3.32 4.23 0.68
C ALA A 30 -2.91 4.11 2.16
N ALA A 31 -3.48 3.14 2.88
CA ALA A 31 -3.11 2.87 4.27
C ALA A 31 -1.68 2.31 4.37
N ILE A 32 -1.31 1.41 3.46
CA ILE A 32 0.05 0.84 3.38
C ILE A 32 1.08 1.93 3.06
N LEU A 33 0.81 2.80 2.08
CA LEU A 33 1.72 3.90 1.74
C LEU A 33 1.80 4.95 2.87
N SER A 34 0.74 5.12 3.66
CA SER A 34 0.81 5.96 4.87
C SER A 34 1.78 5.37 5.89
N ALA A 35 1.84 4.04 6.02
CA ALA A 35 2.84 3.37 6.86
C ALA A 35 4.27 3.52 6.29
N ALA A 36 4.44 3.54 4.97
CA ALA A 36 5.74 3.82 4.34
C ALA A 36 6.23 5.25 4.68
N LEU A 37 5.35 6.25 4.59
CA LEU A 37 5.66 7.63 5.01
C LEU A 37 6.03 7.71 6.49
N MET A 38 5.39 6.91 7.35
CA MET A 38 5.73 6.81 8.76
C MET A 38 7.12 6.21 8.96
N LEU A 39 7.46 5.13 8.24
CA LEU A 39 8.78 4.51 8.29
C LEU A 39 9.88 5.51 7.87
N GLU A 40 9.66 6.24 6.77
CA GLU A 40 10.56 7.29 6.32
C GLU A 40 10.75 8.36 7.41
N HIS A 41 9.66 8.82 8.04
CA HIS A 41 9.73 9.80 9.13
C HIS A 41 10.48 9.30 10.37
N LEU A 42 10.45 7.98 10.63
CA LEU A 42 11.20 7.35 11.72
C LEU A 42 12.69 7.12 11.38
N GLY A 43 13.12 7.43 10.15
CA GLY A 43 14.48 7.18 9.67
C GLY A 43 14.70 5.76 9.13
N GLU A 44 13.64 4.96 8.99
CA GLU A 44 13.68 3.59 8.47
C GLU A 44 13.58 3.59 6.94
N GLU A 45 14.50 4.28 6.27
CA GLU A 45 14.46 4.51 4.81
C GLU A 45 14.41 3.23 3.98
N GLU A 46 15.17 2.20 4.37
CA GLU A 46 15.21 0.94 3.61
C GLU A 46 13.89 0.17 3.75
N ALA A 47 13.26 0.23 4.93
CA ALA A 47 11.93 -0.36 5.12
C ALA A 47 10.87 0.42 4.34
N ALA A 48 10.93 1.76 4.34
CA ALA A 48 10.03 2.60 3.56
C ALA A 48 10.11 2.28 2.05
N LYS A 49 11.33 2.27 1.49
CA LYS A 49 11.59 1.92 0.09
C LYS A 49 11.12 0.50 -0.25
N ALA A 50 11.31 -0.46 0.65
CA ALA A 50 10.86 -1.83 0.43
C ALA A 50 9.32 -1.92 0.34
N VAL A 51 8.59 -1.18 1.19
CA VAL A 51 7.12 -1.13 1.13
C VAL A 51 6.65 -0.41 -0.13
N GLU A 52 7.22 0.75 -0.46
CA GLU A 52 6.89 1.50 -1.67
C GLU A 52 7.14 0.70 -2.94
N GLY A 53 8.30 0.04 -3.02
CA GLY A 53 8.66 -0.85 -4.12
C GLY A 53 7.70 -2.01 -4.26
N ALA A 54 7.32 -2.66 -3.16
CA ALA A 54 6.35 -3.75 -3.16
C ALA A 54 4.95 -3.31 -3.65
N VAL A 55 4.49 -2.13 -3.25
CA VAL A 55 3.24 -1.53 -3.74
C VAL A 55 3.36 -1.20 -5.22
N SER A 56 4.45 -0.56 -5.64
CA SER A 56 4.70 -0.20 -7.04
C SER A 56 4.72 -1.44 -7.94
N ASP A 57 5.42 -2.50 -7.53
CA ASP A 57 5.49 -3.76 -8.27
C ASP A 57 4.12 -4.44 -8.34
N HIS A 58 3.33 -4.41 -7.26
CA HIS A 58 1.95 -4.89 -7.28
C HIS A 58 1.10 -4.16 -8.31
N LEU A 59 1.10 -2.83 -8.29
CA LEU A 59 0.24 -2.03 -9.16
C LEU A 59 0.67 -2.06 -10.62
N SER A 60 1.97 -2.22 -10.91
CA SER A 60 2.52 -2.17 -12.26
C SER A 60 2.66 -3.53 -12.94
N ARG A 61 2.86 -4.62 -12.17
CA ARG A 61 3.16 -5.95 -12.74
C ARG A 61 2.09 -7.01 -12.50
N SER A 62 1.15 -6.79 -11.58
CA SER A 62 0.02 -7.72 -11.46
C SER A 62 -0.87 -7.68 -12.72
N PRO A 63 -1.43 -8.82 -13.14
CA PRO A 63 -2.62 -8.84 -14.00
C PRO A 63 -3.72 -7.95 -13.44
N VAL A 64 -4.48 -7.27 -14.31
CA VAL A 64 -5.53 -6.31 -13.91
C VAL A 64 -6.54 -6.95 -12.96
N GLU A 65 -6.87 -8.22 -13.14
CA GLU A 65 -7.82 -8.96 -12.30
C GLU A 65 -7.39 -9.05 -10.84
N LEU A 66 -6.07 -8.98 -10.57
CA LEU A 66 -5.48 -9.01 -9.24
C LEU A 66 -5.31 -7.62 -8.62
N LEU A 67 -5.78 -6.55 -9.27
CA LEU A 67 -5.78 -5.21 -8.69
C LEU A 67 -7.08 -4.96 -7.88
N PRO A 68 -7.10 -3.95 -7.01
CA PRO A 68 -8.33 -3.45 -6.38
C PRO A 68 -9.39 -2.99 -7.40
N ALA A 69 -10.65 -2.95 -6.97
CA ALA A 69 -11.79 -2.67 -7.83
C ALA A 69 -11.72 -1.29 -8.52
N GLU A 70 -11.17 -0.27 -7.86
CA GLU A 70 -11.01 1.08 -8.40
C GLU A 70 -10.03 1.14 -9.57
N LEU A 71 -9.17 0.11 -9.70
CA LEU A 71 -8.21 -0.05 -10.79
C LEU A 71 -8.70 -1.05 -11.85
N GLY A 72 -9.97 -1.45 -11.80
CA GLY A 72 -10.60 -2.38 -12.75
C GLY A 72 -10.43 -3.86 -12.42
N GLY A 73 -9.79 -4.18 -11.29
CA GLY A 73 -9.59 -5.55 -10.83
C GLY A 73 -10.68 -6.06 -9.89
N ARG A 74 -10.39 -7.17 -9.21
CA ARG A 74 -11.33 -7.85 -8.29
C ARG A 74 -10.66 -8.38 -7.03
N ALA A 75 -9.43 -7.94 -6.73
CA ALA A 75 -8.74 -8.39 -5.54
C ALA A 75 -9.44 -7.92 -4.27
N SER A 76 -9.54 -8.82 -3.28
CA SER A 76 -9.96 -8.47 -1.93
C SER A 76 -8.86 -7.70 -1.20
N THR A 77 -9.21 -7.05 -0.10
CA THR A 77 -8.27 -6.36 0.79
C THR A 77 -7.16 -7.30 1.25
N GLU A 78 -7.52 -8.53 1.64
CA GLU A 78 -6.58 -9.57 2.08
C GLU A 78 -5.64 -9.98 0.95
N LEU A 79 -6.18 -10.29 -0.23
CA LEU A 79 -5.37 -10.69 -1.38
C LEU A 79 -4.40 -9.58 -1.81
N SER A 80 -4.84 -8.32 -1.83
CA SER A 80 -3.94 -7.18 -2.09
C SER A 80 -2.84 -7.09 -1.04
N GLY A 81 -3.15 -7.28 0.24
CA GLY A 81 -2.17 -7.32 1.32
C GLY A 81 -1.12 -8.43 1.16
N ASP A 82 -1.57 -9.65 0.85
CA ASP A 82 -0.69 -10.80 0.63
C ASP A 82 0.22 -10.60 -0.59
N LEU A 83 -0.36 -10.10 -1.69
CA LEU A 83 0.36 -9.80 -2.92
C LEU A 83 1.42 -8.72 -2.75
N ILE A 84 1.16 -7.69 -1.94
CA ILE A 84 2.14 -6.66 -1.60
C ILE A 84 3.21 -7.25 -0.69
N THR A 85 2.82 -7.97 0.37
CA THR A 85 3.76 -8.56 1.33
C THR A 85 4.74 -9.51 0.64
N GLY A 86 4.26 -10.35 -0.29
CA GLY A 86 5.09 -11.29 -1.05
C GLY A 86 6.18 -10.64 -1.91
N ARG A 87 6.11 -9.32 -2.16
CA ARG A 87 7.08 -8.55 -2.95
C ARG A 87 8.10 -7.79 -2.11
N ILE A 88 7.93 -7.74 -0.79
CA ILE A 88 8.87 -7.04 0.11
C ILE A 88 10.25 -7.69 0.00
N GLY A 89 11.28 -6.86 -0.22
CA GLY A 89 12.67 -7.31 -0.29
C GLY A 89 13.02 -8.09 -1.56
N GLN A 90 12.12 -8.19 -2.53
CA GLN A 90 12.49 -8.70 -3.85
C GLN A 90 13.27 -7.60 -4.59
N PRO A 91 14.49 -7.88 -5.09
CA PRO A 91 15.22 -6.91 -5.88
C PRO A 91 14.39 -6.52 -7.11
N GLU A 92 14.51 -5.25 -7.53
CA GLU A 92 14.01 -4.65 -8.78
C GLU A 92 14.65 -5.31 -10.03
N GLU A 93 14.70 -6.64 -10.09
CA GLU A 93 15.23 -7.36 -11.23
C GLU A 93 14.36 -7.07 -12.46
N ARG A 94 15.02 -6.43 -13.42
CA ARG A 94 14.65 -6.19 -14.83
C ARG A 94 13.71 -5.01 -15.09
N ARG A 95 14.22 -3.79 -14.86
CA ARG A 95 14.06 -2.72 -15.87
C ARG A 95 14.88 -3.13 -17.10
N LYS A 96 14.28 -3.90 -18.01
CA LYS A 96 14.73 -3.99 -19.41
C LYS A 96 13.67 -3.34 -20.28
#